data_AF-Q42888-F1
#
_entry.id   AF-Q42888-F1
#
_cell.length_a   1.000
_cell.length_b   1.000
_cell.length_c   1.000
_cell.angle_alpha   90.00
_cell.angle_beta   90.00
_cell.angle_gamma   90.00
#
_symmetry.space_group_name_H-M   'P 1'
#
loop_
_entity.id
_entity.type
_entity.pdbx_description
1 polymer ?
#
loop_
_entity_poly.entity_id
_entity_poly.type
_entity_poly.pdbx_seq_one_letter_code
_entity_poly.pdbx_strand_id
1 'polypeptide(L)'
;MESALKDLSTPTGGVEDVYGEDCATEDQVITPWTIAVSGYNLLRDPRYNKGLAFTERERDADYLRGLLPPVISSQELQEKKLMQSIRQYDVPLHKYVAMMELQERNERLFYKLLIDNVEELLPIVYTPTVGEACQKYGSLFKRPQGLYISLNEKGRILEVLKNWPEKSIQVIVVTDGERILGLGDLGCQ
;
A
#
# COMPACT_ATOMS: atom_id res chain seq x y z
N MET A 1 -20.14 25.46 34.99
CA MET A 1 -19.67 26.82 34.74
C MET A 1 -18.16 26.78 34.87
N GLU A 2 -17.50 26.32 33.81
CA GLU A 2 -16.81 27.14 32.79
C GLU A 2 -15.36 27.43 33.24
N SER A 3 -14.38 26.80 32.59
CA SER A 3 -13.62 27.33 31.44
C SER A 3 -12.40 28.14 31.95
N ALA A 4 -11.16 28.02 31.47
CA ALA A 4 -10.68 27.66 30.15
C ALA A 4 -9.28 27.02 30.22
N LEU A 5 -8.98 26.22 29.21
CA LEU A 5 -7.70 25.60 28.92
C LEU A 5 -6.60 26.64 28.65
N LYS A 6 -5.38 26.37 29.13
CA LYS A 6 -4.16 27.06 28.70
C LYS A 6 -3.61 26.36 27.45
N ASP A 7 -3.40 27.15 26.41
CA ASP A 7 -2.69 26.79 25.19
C ASP A 7 -1.28 26.27 25.50
N LEU A 8 -0.96 25.10 24.95
CA LEU A 8 0.43 24.69 24.69
C LEU A 8 0.63 24.61 23.18
N SER A 9 1.26 25.67 22.65
CA SER A 9 1.79 25.75 21.29
C SER A 9 2.82 24.64 21.05
N THR A 10 2.59 23.80 20.04
CA THR A 10 3.60 22.91 19.45
C THR A 10 4.35 23.69 18.37
N PRO A 11 5.70 23.62 18.27
CA PRO A 11 6.43 24.40 17.29
C PRO A 11 6.29 23.76 15.90
N THR A 12 5.52 24.39 15.03
CA THR A 12 5.46 24.05 13.60
C THR A 12 6.72 24.58 12.92
N GLY A 13 7.69 23.69 12.70
CA GLY A 13 8.76 23.91 11.74
C GLY A 13 8.22 23.72 10.33
N GLY A 14 7.63 24.77 9.77
CA GLY A 14 7.23 24.85 8.37
C GLY A 14 7.81 26.13 7.77
N VAL A 15 8.43 26.03 6.61
CA VAL A 15 8.86 27.19 5.82
C VAL A 15 7.59 27.95 5.41
N GLU A 16 7.51 29.25 5.71
CA GLU A 16 6.37 30.08 5.33
C GLU A 16 6.16 30.05 3.81
N ASP A 17 4.92 29.81 3.39
CA ASP A 17 4.53 29.80 1.98
C ASP A 17 4.51 31.24 1.46
N VAL A 18 5.41 31.55 0.53
CA VAL A 18 5.66 32.91 0.01
C VAL A 18 4.57 33.36 -0.98
N TYR A 19 3.72 32.45 -1.45
CA TYR A 19 2.65 32.72 -2.39
C TYR A 19 1.31 32.69 -1.67
N GLY A 20 0.90 33.86 -1.16
CA GLY A 20 -0.33 34.04 -0.38
C GLY A 20 -1.61 33.67 -1.14
N GLU A 21 -1.96 32.38 -1.15
CA GLU A 21 -3.20 31.82 -1.67
C GLU A 21 -4.05 31.17 -0.56
N ASP A 22 -4.04 31.73 0.66
CA ASP A 22 -4.73 31.12 1.81
C ASP A 22 -6.22 31.49 1.97
N CYS A 23 -6.84 32.18 1.00
CA CYS A 23 -8.25 32.59 1.13
C CYS A 23 -9.27 31.62 0.50
N ALA A 24 -8.86 30.45 -0.01
CA ALA A 24 -9.74 29.51 -0.74
C ALA A 24 -9.81 28.09 -0.14
N THR A 25 -9.31 27.88 1.07
CA THR A 25 -9.20 26.57 1.72
C THR A 25 -10.34 26.25 2.69
N GLU A 26 -11.20 27.22 3.04
CA GLU A 26 -12.17 27.06 4.13
C GLU A 26 -13.38 26.17 3.79
N ASP A 27 -13.78 26.04 2.51
CA ASP A 27 -14.97 25.28 2.10
C ASP A 27 -14.66 23.95 1.39
N GLN A 28 -13.52 23.33 1.69
CA GLN A 28 -13.19 22.04 1.09
C GLN A 28 -13.84 20.88 1.86
N VAL A 29 -14.76 20.17 1.22
CA VAL A 29 -15.40 18.96 1.75
C VAL A 29 -14.32 17.92 2.10
N ILE A 30 -14.02 17.77 3.39
CA ILE A 30 -13.13 16.74 3.90
C ILE A 30 -13.91 15.43 3.96
N THR A 31 -13.44 14.43 3.23
CA THR A 31 -13.89 13.04 3.36
C THR A 31 -13.71 12.56 4.82
N PRO A 32 -14.77 12.10 5.52
CA PRO A 32 -14.65 11.66 6.91
C PRO A 32 -14.01 10.27 7.01
N TRP A 33 -12.74 10.21 7.38
CA TRP A 33 -12.01 8.94 7.58
C TRP A 33 -11.85 8.65 9.07
N THR A 34 -12.76 7.88 9.65
CA THR A 34 -12.48 7.19 10.92
C THR A 34 -13.26 5.89 10.96
N ILE A 35 -12.56 4.76 10.83
CA ILE A 35 -13.15 3.43 10.90
C ILE A 35 -12.34 2.62 11.91
N ALA A 36 -12.99 2.16 12.97
CA ALA A 36 -12.43 1.12 13.82
C ALA A 36 -12.38 -0.17 13.00
N VAL A 37 -11.17 -0.62 12.64
CA VAL A 37 -10.97 -1.79 11.80
C VAL A 37 -10.94 -3.04 12.69
N SER A 38 -11.92 -3.94 12.53
CA SER A 38 -12.01 -5.21 13.26
C SER A 38 -12.60 -6.31 12.38
N GLY A 39 -12.57 -7.56 12.85
CA GLY A 39 -13.13 -8.71 12.16
C GLY A 39 -12.57 -8.89 10.75
N TYR A 40 -13.44 -9.16 9.78
CA TYR A 40 -13.03 -9.32 8.38
C TYR A 40 -12.45 -8.05 7.75
N ASN A 41 -12.82 -6.85 8.21
CA ASN A 41 -12.25 -5.61 7.67
C ASN A 41 -10.76 -5.52 8.00
N LEU A 42 -10.36 -5.96 9.20
CA LEU A 42 -8.95 -6.04 9.60
C LEU A 42 -8.17 -7.06 8.76
N LEU A 43 -8.77 -8.21 8.49
CA LEU A 43 -8.14 -9.25 7.67
C LEU A 43 -8.01 -8.85 6.19
N ARG A 44 -8.82 -7.91 5.72
CA ARG A 44 -8.81 -7.41 4.34
C ARG A 44 -7.88 -6.22 4.14
N ASP A 45 -7.56 -5.49 5.21
CA ASP A 45 -6.62 -4.37 5.16
C ASP A 45 -5.17 -4.87 5.23
N PRO A 46 -4.38 -4.76 4.15
CA PRO A 46 -3.01 -5.27 4.11
C PRO A 46 -2.06 -4.59 5.11
N ARG A 47 -2.37 -3.37 5.57
CA ARG A 47 -1.52 -2.64 6.54
C ARG A 47 -1.56 -3.25 7.92
N TYR A 48 -2.73 -3.76 8.30
CA TYR A 48 -2.98 -4.28 9.64
C TYR A 48 -3.05 -5.80 9.68
N ASN A 49 -3.34 -6.46 8.56
CA ASN A 49 -3.44 -7.90 8.51
C ASN A 49 -2.10 -8.58 8.84
N LYS A 50 -2.10 -9.46 9.84
CA LYS A 50 -0.95 -10.29 10.25
C LYS A 50 -1.10 -11.75 9.85
N GLY A 51 -2.20 -12.12 9.18
CA GLY A 51 -2.54 -13.51 8.88
C GLY A 51 -2.57 -14.36 10.16
N LEU A 52 -1.79 -15.45 10.19
CA LEU A 52 -1.76 -16.35 11.35
C LEU A 52 -0.90 -15.83 12.51
N ALA A 53 -0.28 -14.65 12.40
CA ALA A 53 0.56 -14.07 13.45
C ALA A 53 -0.23 -13.28 14.49
N PHE A 54 -1.53 -13.09 14.30
CA PHE A 54 -2.39 -12.58 15.36
C PHE A 54 -2.34 -13.52 16.58
N THR A 55 -1.98 -12.95 17.72
CA THR A 55 -1.96 -13.62 19.03
C THR A 55 -3.38 -13.93 19.51
N GLU A 56 -3.54 -14.85 20.46
CA GLU A 56 -4.85 -15.14 21.06
C GLU A 56 -5.55 -13.87 21.58
N ARG A 57 -4.79 -12.98 22.23
CA ARG A 57 -5.33 -11.73 22.79
C ARG A 57 -5.83 -10.78 21.71
N GLU A 58 -5.09 -10.62 20.62
CA GLU A 58 -5.53 -9.81 19.48
C GLU A 58 -6.75 -10.42 18.81
N ARG A 59 -6.81 -11.75 18.68
CA ARG A 59 -7.97 -12.43 18.09
C ARG A 59 -9.24 -12.23 18.92
N ASP A 60 -9.12 -12.20 20.24
CA ASP A 60 -10.22 -11.91 21.15
C ASP A 60 -10.64 -10.44 21.10
N ALA A 61 -9.68 -9.51 21.09
CA ALA A 61 -9.93 -8.07 21.08
C ALA A 61 -10.50 -7.57 19.74
N ASP A 62 -10.03 -8.11 18.62
CA ASP A 62 -10.35 -7.65 17.27
C ASP A 62 -11.43 -8.51 16.58
N TYR A 63 -12.14 -9.35 17.32
CA TYR A 63 -13.22 -10.22 16.82
C TYR A 63 -12.79 -11.16 15.69
N LEU A 64 -11.59 -11.75 15.80
CA LEU A 64 -11.03 -12.69 14.81
C LEU A 64 -11.20 -14.15 15.23
N ARG A 65 -11.64 -14.42 16.46
CA ARG A 65 -11.81 -15.78 16.94
C ARG A 65 -12.83 -16.53 16.08
N GLY A 66 -12.44 -17.70 15.58
CA GLY A 66 -13.23 -18.49 14.64
C GLY A 66 -13.08 -18.10 13.16
N LEU A 67 -12.51 -16.93 12.85
CA LEU A 67 -12.21 -16.51 11.47
C LEU A 67 -10.86 -17.04 10.96
N LEU A 68 -9.97 -17.39 11.89
CA LEU A 68 -8.65 -17.95 11.62
C LEU A 68 -8.52 -19.35 12.26
N PRO A 69 -7.77 -20.27 11.63
CA PRO A 69 -7.37 -21.53 12.26
C PRO A 69 -6.72 -21.30 13.63
N PRO A 70 -6.83 -22.24 14.59
CA PRO A 70 -6.34 -22.06 15.97
C PRO A 70 -4.82 -21.94 16.07
N VAL A 71 -4.07 -22.31 15.03
CA VAL A 71 -2.62 -22.19 15.01
C VAL A 71 -2.19 -20.72 14.96
N ILE A 72 -1.22 -20.36 15.79
CA ILE A 72 -0.49 -19.08 15.71
C ILE A 72 0.86 -19.37 15.06
N SER A 73 1.18 -18.60 14.02
CA SER A 73 2.45 -18.74 13.28
C SER A 73 3.21 -17.43 13.35
N SER A 74 4.43 -17.46 13.89
CA SER A 74 5.31 -16.29 13.96
C SER A 74 5.59 -15.73 12.56
N GLN A 75 6.00 -14.46 12.49
CA GLN A 75 6.29 -13.79 11.23
C GLN A 75 7.42 -14.50 10.48
N GLU A 76 8.44 -14.98 11.19
CA GLU A 76 9.59 -15.71 10.64
C GLU A 76 9.16 -17.07 10.04
N LEU A 77 8.22 -17.76 10.70
CA LEU A 77 7.70 -19.02 10.18
C LEU A 77 6.84 -18.80 8.93
N GLN A 78 6.06 -17.70 8.89
CA GLN A 78 5.30 -17.33 7.70
C GLN A 78 6.23 -16.98 6.53
N GLU A 79 7.26 -16.18 6.79
CA GLU A 79 8.30 -15.81 5.83
C GLU A 79 8.98 -17.05 5.25
N LYS A 80 9.44 -17.99 6.10
CA LYS A 80 10.06 -19.24 5.67
C LYS A 80 9.16 -20.07 4.75
N LYS A 81 7.86 -20.21 5.10
CA LYS A 81 6.89 -20.94 4.28
C LYS A 81 6.63 -20.26 2.95
N LEU A 82 6.54 -18.93 2.94
CA LEU A 82 6.36 -18.15 1.72
C LEU A 82 7.57 -18.26 0.79
N MET A 83 8.79 -18.11 1.30
CA MET A 83 10.00 -18.31 0.50
C MET A 83 10.06 -19.70 -0.11
N GLN A 84 9.72 -20.75 0.65
CA GLN A 84 9.68 -22.11 0.14
C GLN A 84 8.66 -22.24 -1.01
N SER A 85 7.49 -21.59 -0.89
CA SER A 85 6.46 -21.61 -1.93
C SER A 85 6.88 -20.82 -3.17
N ILE A 86 7.48 -19.63 -2.99
CA ILE A 86 7.97 -18.79 -4.08
C ILE A 86 9.04 -19.50 -4.90
N ARG A 87 9.95 -20.22 -4.24
CA ARG A 87 11.02 -20.99 -4.89
C ARG A 87 10.51 -22.17 -5.72
N GLN A 88 9.27 -22.63 -5.51
CA GLN A 88 8.66 -23.70 -6.32
C GLN A 88 8.14 -23.22 -7.67
N TYR A 89 7.98 -21.92 -7.89
CA TYR A 89 7.63 -21.40 -9.21
C TYR A 89 8.85 -21.42 -10.12
N ASP A 90 8.72 -22.03 -11.31
CA ASP A 90 9.80 -22.04 -12.30
C ASP A 90 9.90 -20.72 -13.06
N VAL A 91 8.75 -20.08 -13.31
CA VAL A 91 8.66 -18.86 -14.12
C VAL A 91 8.79 -17.62 -13.23
N PRO A 92 9.73 -16.69 -13.52
CA PRO A 92 9.91 -15.45 -12.74
C PRO A 92 8.63 -14.62 -12.61
N LEU A 93 7.84 -14.52 -13.69
CA LEU A 93 6.58 -13.80 -13.67
C LEU A 93 5.57 -14.37 -12.65
N HIS A 94 5.54 -15.69 -12.44
CA HIS A 94 4.68 -16.27 -11.40
C HIS A 94 5.16 -15.91 -9.99
N LYS A 95 6.47 -15.81 -9.77
CA LYS A 95 7.03 -15.30 -8.51
C LYS A 95 6.66 -13.82 -8.31
N TYR A 96 6.72 -13.00 -9.35
CA TYR A 96 6.28 -11.61 -9.31
C TYR A 96 4.82 -11.49 -8.88
N VAL A 97 3.92 -12.25 -9.52
CA VAL A 97 2.49 -12.25 -9.16
C VAL A 97 2.29 -12.66 -7.69
N ALA A 98 2.99 -13.70 -7.21
CA ALA A 98 2.91 -14.13 -5.82
C ALA A 98 3.39 -13.04 -4.83
N MET A 99 4.43 -12.27 -5.20
CA MET A 99 4.92 -11.14 -4.41
C MET A 99 3.92 -9.98 -4.36
N MET A 100 3.29 -9.63 -5.48
CA MET A 100 2.26 -8.58 -5.52
C MET A 100 1.01 -8.97 -4.73
N GLU A 101 0.57 -10.23 -4.83
CA GLU A 101 -0.53 -10.76 -4.01
C GLU A 101 -0.22 -10.73 -2.50
N LEU A 102 1.05 -10.93 -2.13
CA LEU A 102 1.48 -10.81 -0.74
C LEU A 102 1.41 -9.37 -0.27
N GLN A 103 1.90 -8.41 -1.05
CA GLN A 103 1.84 -6.98 -0.74
C GLN A 103 0.39 -6.53 -0.51
N GLU A 104 -0.53 -6.98 -1.35
CA GLU A 104 -1.97 -6.65 -1.26
C GLU A 104 -2.72 -7.35 -0.11
N ARG A 105 -2.09 -8.32 0.55
CA ARG A 105 -2.68 -9.09 1.64
C ARG A 105 -2.05 -8.78 2.99
N ASN A 106 -0.74 -8.58 3.05
CA ASN A 106 0.03 -8.34 4.25
C ASN A 106 1.31 -7.57 3.89
N GLU A 107 1.21 -6.25 3.95
CA GLU A 107 2.25 -5.31 3.56
C GLU A 107 3.52 -5.47 4.39
N ARG A 108 3.38 -5.68 5.70
CA ARG A 108 4.51 -5.85 6.62
C ARG A 108 5.31 -7.12 6.32
N LEU A 109 4.61 -8.22 6.02
CA LEU A 109 5.26 -9.48 5.67
C LEU A 109 5.92 -9.40 4.29
N PHE A 110 5.32 -8.70 3.33
CA PHE A 110 5.95 -8.42 2.03
C PHE A 110 7.30 -7.71 2.20
N TYR A 111 7.34 -6.60 2.95
CA TYR A 111 8.59 -5.86 3.13
C TYR A 111 9.62 -6.64 3.96
N LYS A 112 9.21 -7.35 5.01
CA LYS A 112 10.12 -8.23 5.78
C LYS A 112 10.76 -9.29 4.87
N LEU A 113 9.95 -10.02 4.11
CA LEU A 113 10.40 -11.03 3.16
C LEU A 113 11.40 -10.46 2.15
N LEU A 114 11.10 -9.28 1.59
CA LEU A 114 11.94 -8.60 0.60
C LEU A 114 13.27 -8.12 1.20
N ILE A 115 13.26 -7.54 2.40
CA ILE A 115 14.48 -7.05 3.07
C ILE A 115 15.42 -8.21 3.38
N ASP A 116 14.89 -9.30 3.95
CA ASP A 116 15.70 -10.42 4.41
C ASP A 116 16.23 -11.29 3.25
N ASN A 117 15.62 -11.20 2.06
CA ASN A 117 15.97 -12.01 0.88
C ASN A 117 16.20 -11.12 -0.36
N VAL A 118 16.73 -9.91 -0.16
CA VAL A 118 16.80 -8.87 -1.20
C VAL A 118 17.55 -9.32 -2.45
N GLU A 119 18.67 -10.04 -2.31
CA GLU A 119 19.45 -10.50 -3.46
C GLU A 119 18.67 -11.46 -4.37
N GLU A 120 17.83 -12.33 -3.78
CA GLU A 120 17.02 -13.30 -4.53
C GLU A 120 15.75 -12.66 -5.11
N LEU A 121 15.12 -11.75 -4.37
CA LEU A 121 13.81 -11.21 -4.71
C LEU A 121 13.85 -9.91 -5.51
N LEU A 122 14.94 -9.13 -5.45
CA LEU A 122 15.04 -7.88 -6.20
C LEU A 122 14.89 -8.10 -7.73
N PRO A 123 15.50 -9.12 -8.36
CA PRO A 123 15.28 -9.40 -9.78
C PRO A 123 13.85 -9.84 -10.14
N ILE A 124 13.07 -10.26 -9.13
CA ILE A 124 11.67 -10.68 -9.28
C ILE A 124 10.74 -9.48 -9.19
N VAL A 125 10.89 -8.60 -8.19
CA VAL A 125 10.01 -7.43 -8.00
C VAL A 125 10.44 -6.20 -8.78
N TYR A 126 11.66 -6.21 -9.32
CA TYR A 126 12.23 -5.15 -10.13
C TYR A 126 12.75 -5.71 -11.46
N THR A 127 13.78 -5.10 -12.04
CA THR A 127 14.34 -5.52 -13.33
C THR A 127 15.02 -6.88 -13.22
N PRO A 128 14.86 -7.77 -14.22
CA PRO A 128 14.14 -7.57 -15.48
C PRO A 128 12.64 -7.91 -15.42
N THR A 129 12.19 -8.66 -14.41
CA THR A 129 10.85 -9.27 -14.37
C THR A 129 9.71 -8.23 -14.37
N VAL A 130 9.91 -7.09 -13.71
CA VAL A 130 8.92 -6.00 -13.71
C VAL A 130 8.64 -5.47 -15.12
N GLY A 131 9.62 -5.51 -16.03
CA GLY A 131 9.41 -5.12 -17.43
C GLY A 131 8.47 -6.08 -18.17
N GLU A 132 8.64 -7.39 -17.96
CA GLU A 132 7.69 -8.39 -18.48
C GLU A 132 6.29 -8.21 -17.86
N ALA A 133 6.24 -7.90 -16.56
CA ALA A 133 4.98 -7.62 -15.88
C ALA A 133 4.27 -6.40 -16.48
N CYS A 134 4.97 -5.30 -16.76
CA CYS A 134 4.42 -4.14 -17.44
C CYS A 134 3.88 -4.50 -18.84
N GLN A 135 4.60 -5.32 -19.63
CA GLN A 135 4.11 -5.75 -20.95
C GLN A 135 2.80 -6.55 -20.89
N LYS A 136 2.55 -7.23 -19.76
CA LYS A 136 1.41 -8.12 -19.55
C LYS A 136 0.43 -7.58 -18.51
N TYR A 137 0.56 -6.33 -18.07
CA TYR A 137 -0.11 -5.85 -16.86
C TYR A 137 -1.63 -5.95 -16.96
N GLY A 138 -2.21 -5.60 -18.11
CA GLY A 138 -3.65 -5.72 -18.33
C GLY A 138 -4.19 -7.16 -18.12
N SER A 139 -3.39 -8.18 -18.42
CA SER A 139 -3.76 -9.59 -18.18
C SER A 139 -3.50 -10.07 -16.75
N LEU A 140 -2.58 -9.41 -16.04
CA LEU A 140 -2.22 -9.72 -14.66
C LEU A 140 -3.00 -8.90 -13.63
N PHE A 141 -3.76 -7.89 -14.08
CA PHE A 141 -4.48 -6.97 -13.23
C PHE A 141 -5.47 -7.68 -12.30
N LYS A 142 -5.32 -7.47 -10.99
CA LYS A 142 -6.18 -8.06 -9.94
C LYS A 142 -6.73 -7.02 -9.00
N ARG A 143 -5.86 -6.29 -8.29
CA ARG A 143 -6.26 -5.14 -7.48
C ARG A 143 -5.48 -3.90 -7.95
N PRO A 144 -6.12 -2.72 -7.94
CA PRO A 144 -5.45 -1.50 -8.32
C PRO A 144 -4.38 -1.15 -7.28
N GLN A 145 -3.20 -0.77 -7.77
CA GLN A 145 -2.12 -0.20 -6.97
C GLN A 145 -1.80 1.20 -7.51
N GLY A 146 -1.63 2.16 -6.61
CA GLY A 146 -1.40 3.55 -6.99
C GLY A 146 -2.66 4.26 -7.48
N LEU A 147 -2.46 5.39 -8.15
CA LEU A 147 -3.51 6.30 -8.61
C LEU A 147 -3.30 6.60 -10.09
N TYR A 148 -4.37 6.54 -10.87
CA TYR A 148 -4.35 6.79 -12.31
C TYR A 148 -5.01 8.15 -12.59
N ILE A 149 -4.33 8.98 -13.39
CA ILE A 149 -4.84 10.29 -13.84
C ILE A 149 -4.70 10.32 -15.35
N SER A 150 -5.81 10.42 -16.07
CA SER A 150 -5.81 10.51 -17.53
C SER A 150 -6.06 11.93 -18.00
N LEU A 151 -5.96 12.16 -19.32
CA LEU A 151 -6.32 13.44 -19.93
C LEU A 151 -7.80 13.82 -19.71
N ASN A 152 -8.67 12.85 -19.42
CA ASN A 152 -10.10 13.10 -19.16
C ASN A 152 -10.36 13.84 -17.85
N GLU A 153 -9.41 13.76 -16.91
CA GLU A 153 -9.47 14.43 -15.60
C GLU A 153 -8.91 15.87 -15.65
N LYS A 154 -8.67 16.41 -16.85
CA LYS A 154 -8.26 17.81 -17.02
C LYS A 154 -9.26 18.75 -16.32
N GLY A 155 -8.74 19.59 -15.42
CA GLY A 155 -9.54 20.50 -14.58
C GLY A 155 -10.11 19.87 -13.30
N ARG A 156 -9.94 18.56 -13.08
CA ARG A 156 -10.44 17.80 -11.92
C ARG A 156 -9.38 16.97 -11.20
N ILE A 157 -8.09 17.20 -11.48
CA ILE A 157 -6.97 16.44 -10.90
C ILE A 157 -7.00 16.46 -9.37
N LEU A 158 -7.28 17.62 -8.74
CA LEU A 158 -7.35 17.72 -7.29
C LEU A 158 -8.46 16.83 -6.69
N GLU A 159 -9.59 16.67 -7.37
CA GLU A 159 -10.66 15.77 -6.93
C GLU A 159 -10.21 14.31 -6.95
N VAL A 160 -9.43 13.92 -7.98
CA VAL A 160 -8.84 12.58 -8.07
C VAL A 160 -7.86 12.33 -6.93
N LEU A 161 -6.98 13.30 -6.63
CA LEU A 161 -6.03 13.20 -5.53
C LEU A 161 -6.72 13.07 -4.16
N LYS A 162 -7.86 13.75 -3.96
CA LYS A 162 -8.65 13.66 -2.72
C LYS A 162 -9.19 12.26 -2.45
N ASN A 163 -9.37 11.44 -3.48
CA ASN A 163 -9.82 10.04 -3.34
C ASN A 163 -8.73 9.13 -2.74
N TRP A 164 -7.46 9.54 -2.75
CA TRP A 164 -6.41 8.77 -2.11
C TRP A 164 -6.64 8.71 -0.58
N PRO A 165 -6.61 7.51 0.03
CA PRO A 165 -6.98 7.35 1.44
C PRO A 165 -5.92 7.94 2.39
N GLU A 166 -4.65 7.96 1.98
CA GLU A 166 -3.58 8.55 2.80
C GLU A 166 -3.49 10.06 2.62
N LYS A 167 -3.47 10.79 3.75
CA LYS A 167 -3.41 12.26 3.74
C LYS A 167 -1.98 12.80 3.79
N SER A 168 -1.07 12.09 4.42
CA SER A 168 0.32 12.52 4.60
C SER A 168 1.25 11.88 3.58
N ILE A 169 1.18 12.35 2.33
CA ILE A 169 2.06 11.87 1.25
C ILE A 169 3.38 12.64 1.27
N GLN A 170 4.51 11.92 1.22
CA GLN A 170 5.85 12.50 1.23
C GLN A 170 6.64 12.23 -0.05
N VAL A 171 6.33 11.14 -0.75
CA VAL A 171 7.06 10.70 -1.95
C VAL A 171 6.06 10.29 -3.02
N ILE A 172 6.24 10.81 -4.23
CA ILE A 172 5.47 10.43 -5.42
C ILE A 172 6.44 9.92 -6.47
N VAL A 173 6.15 8.75 -7.03
CA VAL A 173 6.79 8.24 -8.25
C VAL A 173 5.73 8.29 -9.33
N VAL A 174 6.00 9.00 -10.42
CA VAL A 174 5.06 9.22 -11.52
C VAL A 174 5.70 8.84 -12.84
N THR A 175 4.90 8.24 -13.73
CA THR A 175 5.27 7.87 -15.09
C THR A 175 4.08 8.09 -16.01
N ASP A 176 4.36 8.44 -17.26
CA ASP A 176 3.39 8.46 -18.37
C ASP A 176 3.43 7.18 -19.22
N GLY A 177 4.37 6.28 -18.93
CA GLY A 177 4.53 4.99 -19.63
C GLY A 177 5.24 5.06 -20.98
N GLU A 178 5.67 6.24 -21.44
CA GLU A 178 6.20 6.41 -22.82
C GLU A 178 7.56 5.69 -23.01
N ARG A 179 8.35 5.57 -21.94
CA ARG A 179 9.66 4.90 -21.98
C ARG A 179 9.87 3.99 -20.79
N ILE A 180 9.27 2.81 -20.84
CA ILE A 180 9.51 1.76 -19.84
C ILE A 180 10.81 1.03 -20.16
N LEU A 181 11.86 1.33 -19.40
CA LEU A 181 13.19 0.70 -19.52
C LEU A 181 13.73 0.77 -20.97
N GLY A 182 13.97 -0.39 -21.59
CA GLY A 182 14.30 -0.54 -23.01
C GLY A 182 13.17 -1.16 -23.83
N LEU A 183 11.93 -1.18 -23.30
CA LEU A 183 10.76 -1.83 -23.91
C LEU A 183 9.92 -0.86 -24.74
N GLY A 184 10.18 0.45 -24.63
CA GLY A 184 9.46 1.50 -25.33
C GLY A 184 8.20 1.94 -24.60
N ASP A 185 7.20 2.35 -25.37
CA ASP A 185 5.93 2.86 -24.89
C ASP A 185 5.00 1.70 -24.49
N LEU A 186 4.64 1.65 -23.22
CA LEU A 186 3.65 0.72 -22.67
C LEU A 186 2.40 1.44 -22.13
N GLY A 187 2.34 2.77 -22.21
CA GLY A 187 1.23 3.59 -21.76
C GLY A 187 0.76 3.28 -20.33
N CYS A 188 -0.53 2.99 -20.17
CA CYS A 188 -1.17 2.75 -18.88
C CYS A 188 -1.10 1.28 -18.40
N GLN A 189 -0.28 0.43 -19.04
CA GLN A 189 -0.07 -0.93 -18.56
C GLN A 189 0.70 -0.93 -17.23
#